data_AF-A0AA88VTY5-F1
#
_entry.id   AF-A0AA88VTY5-F1
#
_cell.length_a   1.000
_cell.length_b   1.000
_cell.length_c   1.000
_cell.angle_alpha   90.00
_cell.angle_beta   90.00
_cell.angle_gamma   90.00
#
_symmetry.space_group_name_H-M   'P 1'
#
loop_
_entity.id
_entity.type
_entity.pdbx_description
1 polymer ?
#
loop_
_entity_poly.entity_id
_entity_poly.type
_entity_poly.pdbx_seq_one_letter_code
_entity_poly.pdbx_strand_id
1 'polypeptide(L)'
;MEILAVKLLNFIDGLWLACGGERIIVFTTNHVYKLDPALIRRGRMDKHVELSYCCFEGFKLLARNYLDVGAHHVFGKIRALLEKVDMKPADVAENLMPKSAEDDADACLGNLIRALEMAKEERWKG
;
A
#
# COMPACT_ATOMS: atom_id res chain seq x y z
N MET A 1 7.79 17.28 18.11
CA MET A 1 6.85 16.22 17.70
C MET A 1 6.44 15.31 18.87
N GLU A 2 7.32 15.00 19.82
CA GLU A 2 7.04 14.13 20.98
C GLU A 2 5.85 14.58 21.84
N ILE A 3 5.68 15.89 22.05
CA ILE A 3 4.60 16.44 22.89
C ILE A 3 3.20 16.16 22.29
N LEU A 4 3.05 16.05 20.96
CA LEU A 4 1.75 15.78 20.32
C LEU A 4 1.35 14.30 20.45
N ALA A 5 2.32 13.38 20.38
CA ALA A 5 2.09 11.94 20.50
C ALA A 5 1.67 11.54 21.92
N VAL A 6 2.34 12.09 22.94
CA VAL A 6 2.00 11.87 24.36
C VAL A 6 0.61 12.44 24.70
N LYS A 7 0.26 13.59 24.12
CA LYS A 7 -1.08 14.19 24.29
C LYS A 7 -2.19 13.36 23.64
N LEU A 8 -1.95 12.85 22.43
CA LEU A 8 -2.86 11.92 21.75
C LEU A 8 -3.05 10.64 22.59
N LEU A 9 -1.98 10.17 23.20
CA LEU A 9 -2.00 8.97 24.02
C LEU A 9 -2.83 9.12 25.30
N ASN A 10 -2.64 10.24 26.02
CA ASN A 10 -3.46 10.55 27.20
C ASN A 10 -4.93 10.73 26.83
N PHE A 11 -5.21 11.25 25.62
CA PHE A 11 -6.57 11.34 25.10
C PHE A 11 -7.17 9.96 24.80
N ILE A 12 -6.39 9.03 24.23
CA ILE A 12 -6.81 7.64 24.00
C ILE A 12 -7.05 6.91 25.32
N ASP A 13 -6.13 7.05 26.29
CA ASP A 13 -6.29 6.47 27.63
C ASP A 13 -7.56 7.05 28.32
N GLY A 14 -7.85 8.34 28.12
CA GLY A 14 -9.09 8.97 28.58
C GLY A 14 -10.36 8.47 27.86
N LEU A 15 -10.30 8.25 26.54
CA LEU A 15 -11.36 7.63 25.74
C LEU A 15 -11.65 6.19 26.15
N TRP A 16 -10.62 5.46 26.57
CA TRP A 16 -10.71 4.09 27.09
C TRP A 16 -11.42 4.04 28.44
N LEU A 17 -11.21 5.04 29.29
CA LEU A 17 -11.82 5.13 30.63
C LEU A 17 -13.26 5.67 30.62
N ALA A 18 -13.64 6.50 29.64
CA ALA A 18 -14.88 7.28 29.67
C ALA A 18 -16.15 6.53 29.20
N CYS A 19 -16.05 5.37 28.57
CA CYS A 19 -17.21 4.68 27.98
C CYS A 19 -17.05 3.16 28.04
N GLY A 20 -17.94 2.47 28.75
CA GLY A 20 -17.92 1.01 28.97
C GLY A 20 -18.31 0.14 27.76
N GLY A 21 -17.82 0.47 26.55
CA GLY A 21 -18.03 -0.32 25.34
C GLY A 21 -16.72 -0.68 24.63
N GLU A 22 -16.71 -1.80 23.90
CA GLU A 22 -15.56 -2.26 23.11
C GLU A 22 -15.30 -1.31 21.93
N ARG A 23 -14.02 -0.94 21.69
CA ARG A 23 -13.60 -0.02 20.63
C ARG A 23 -12.42 -0.56 19.85
N ILE A 24 -12.44 -0.37 18.53
CA ILE A 24 -11.30 -0.62 17.64
C ILE A 24 -10.76 0.73 17.17
N ILE A 25 -9.46 0.97 17.35
CA ILE A 25 -8.79 2.19 16.89
C ILE A 25 -7.69 1.78 15.91
N VAL A 26 -7.70 2.40 14.72
CA VAL A 26 -6.71 2.14 13.66
C VAL A 26 -5.79 3.35 13.52
N PHE A 27 -4.48 3.10 13.59
CA PHE A 27 -3.44 4.09 13.35
C PHE A 27 -2.67 3.72 12.09
N THR A 28 -2.30 4.72 11.29
CA THR A 28 -1.49 4.56 10.08
C THR A 28 -0.25 5.44 10.17
N THR A 29 0.92 4.91 9.85
CA THR A 29 2.16 5.70 9.78
C THR A 29 3.07 5.17 8.67
N ASN A 30 3.76 6.08 7.99
CA ASN A 30 4.84 5.71 7.05
C ASN A 30 6.20 5.59 7.76
N HIS A 31 6.28 5.92 9.05
CA HIS A 31 7.52 6.00 9.82
C HIS A 31 7.35 5.38 11.21
N VAL A 32 7.16 4.06 11.26
CA VAL A 32 6.99 3.33 12.53
C VAL A 32 8.16 3.54 13.50
N TYR A 33 9.38 3.70 12.99
CA TYR A 33 10.60 3.94 13.77
C TYR A 33 10.65 5.31 14.47
N LYS A 34 9.77 6.25 14.10
CA LYS A 34 9.64 7.56 14.77
C LYS A 34 8.63 7.52 15.92
N LEU A 35 7.92 6.41 16.10
CA LEU A 35 6.98 6.25 17.19
C LEU A 35 7.72 5.94 18.49
N ASP A 36 7.24 6.52 19.58
CA ASP A 36 7.71 6.17 20.93
C ASP A 36 7.42 4.67 21.18
N PRO A 37 8.43 3.86 21.58
CA PRO A 37 8.24 2.45 21.91
C PRO A 37 7.11 2.19 22.93
N ALA A 38 6.79 3.15 23.80
CA ALA A 38 5.69 3.05 24.75
C ALA A 38 4.29 3.02 24.08
N LEU A 39 4.17 3.46 22.83
CA LEU A 39 2.92 3.43 22.05
C LEU A 39 2.66 2.06 21.43
N ILE A 40 3.72 1.38 20.98
CA ILE A 40 3.66 0.10 20.24
C ILE A 40 3.59 -1.12 21.16
N ARG A 41 3.55 -0.92 22.48
CA ARG A 41 3.39 -2.00 23.46
C ARG A 41 1.95 -2.54 23.46
N ARG A 42 1.81 -3.80 23.89
CA ARG A 42 0.51 -4.44 24.12
C ARG A 42 -0.33 -3.64 25.14
N GLY A 43 -1.64 -3.59 24.91
CA GLY A 43 -2.62 -2.76 25.63
C GLY A 43 -2.80 -1.36 25.04
N ARG A 44 -2.08 -1.03 23.96
CA ARG A 44 -2.22 0.22 23.21
C ARG A 44 -2.34 -0.09 21.72
N MET A 45 -1.22 -0.23 21.01
CA MET A 45 -1.23 -0.67 19.61
C MET A 45 -0.88 -2.16 19.56
N ASP A 46 -1.89 -3.02 19.71
CA ASP A 46 -1.70 -4.47 19.86
C ASP A 46 -1.41 -5.24 18.57
N LYS A 47 -1.90 -4.74 17.43
CA LYS A 47 -1.77 -5.37 16.12
C LYS A 47 -1.04 -4.45 15.17
N HIS A 48 0.06 -4.95 14.60
CA HIS A 48 0.86 -4.22 13.61
C HIS A 48 0.77 -4.99 12.29
N VAL A 49 0.34 -4.29 11.24
CA VAL A 49 0.27 -4.81 9.88
C VAL A 49 1.09 -3.87 9.00
N GLU A 50 2.13 -4.41 8.37
CA GLU A 50 2.90 -3.67 7.37
C GLU A 50 2.17 -3.72 6.02
N LEU A 51 1.95 -2.55 5.43
CA LEU A 51 1.39 -2.43 4.08
C LEU A 51 2.55 -2.17 3.10
N SER A 52 3.07 -3.25 2.53
CA SER A 52 4.24 -3.23 1.63
C SER A 52 3.92 -2.74 0.22
N TYR A 53 4.96 -2.67 -0.62
CA TYR A 53 4.83 -2.46 -2.07
C TYR A 53 4.04 -3.58 -2.76
N CYS A 54 3.59 -3.30 -3.98
CA CYS A 54 2.75 -4.21 -4.75
C CYS A 54 3.55 -5.44 -5.22
N CYS A 55 3.21 -6.60 -4.69
CA CYS A 55 3.75 -7.87 -5.16
C CYS A 55 2.97 -8.39 -6.38
N PHE A 56 3.49 -9.43 -7.03
CA PHE A 56 2.83 -10.02 -8.20
C PHE A 56 1.42 -10.56 -7.89
N GLU A 57 1.20 -11.11 -6.69
CA GLU A 57 -0.14 -11.55 -6.26
C GLU A 57 -1.10 -10.36 -6.08
N GLY A 58 -0.61 -9.26 -5.50
CA GLY A 58 -1.36 -8.00 -5.40
C GLY A 58 -1.73 -7.45 -6.78
N PHE A 59 -0.77 -7.44 -7.71
CA PHE A 59 -1.04 -7.09 -9.11
C PHE A 59 -2.13 -7.98 -9.74
N LYS A 60 -2.07 -9.31 -9.59
CA LYS A 60 -3.10 -10.20 -10.16
C LYS A 60 -4.50 -9.90 -9.59
N LEU A 61 -4.59 -9.56 -8.31
CA LEU A 61 -5.85 -9.13 -7.71
C LEU A 61 -6.35 -7.83 -8.36
N LEU A 62 -5.47 -6.84 -8.53
CA LEU A 62 -5.84 -5.58 -9.19
C LEU A 62 -6.22 -5.80 -10.66
N ALA A 63 -5.49 -6.63 -11.40
CA ALA A 63 -5.80 -6.95 -12.79
C ALA A 63 -7.16 -7.62 -12.94
N ARG A 64 -7.53 -8.53 -12.03
CA ARG A 64 -8.88 -9.10 -11.98
C ARG A 64 -9.94 -8.05 -11.64
N ASN A 65 -9.66 -7.19 -10.66
CA ASN A 65 -10.66 -6.23 -10.19
C ASN A 65 -10.95 -5.11 -11.20
N TYR A 66 -9.92 -4.62 -11.91
CA TYR A 66 -10.06 -3.47 -12.81
C TYR A 66 -10.27 -3.86 -14.27
N LEU A 67 -9.74 -5.02 -14.71
CA LEU A 67 -9.74 -5.43 -16.11
C LEU A 67 -10.46 -6.76 -16.36
N ASP A 68 -10.91 -7.45 -15.31
CA ASP A 68 -11.46 -8.82 -15.37
C ASP A 68 -10.49 -9.84 -16.02
N VAL A 69 -9.17 -9.62 -15.87
CA VAL A 69 -8.13 -10.48 -16.47
C VAL A 69 -7.50 -11.38 -15.44
N GLY A 70 -7.67 -12.70 -15.61
CA GLY A 70 -7.05 -13.73 -14.78
C GLY A 70 -5.66 -14.18 -15.25
N ALA A 71 -5.35 -14.01 -16.53
CA ALA A 71 -4.06 -14.37 -17.15
C ALA A 71 -3.84 -13.54 -18.42
N HIS A 72 -2.59 -13.17 -18.69
CA HIS A 72 -2.20 -12.44 -19.89
C HIS A 72 -0.77 -12.78 -20.28
N HIS A 73 -0.45 -12.75 -21.58
CA HIS A 73 0.88 -13.09 -22.07
C HIS A 73 1.99 -12.19 -21.47
N VAL A 74 1.65 -10.94 -21.10
CA VAL A 74 2.58 -9.99 -20.48
C VAL A 74 2.77 -10.14 -18.97
N PHE A 75 1.98 -10.99 -18.28
CA PHE A 75 2.09 -11.13 -16.82
C PHE A 75 3.49 -11.58 -16.38
N GLY A 76 4.16 -12.42 -17.18
CA GLY A 76 5.54 -12.83 -16.93
C GLY A 76 6.50 -11.64 -16.92
N LYS A 77 6.32 -10.68 -17.84
CA LYS A 77 7.12 -9.44 -17.89
C LYS A 77 6.84 -8.55 -16.67
N ILE A 78 5.57 -8.36 -16.32
CA ILE A 78 5.17 -7.55 -15.14
C ILE A 78 5.74 -8.15 -13.86
N ARG A 79 5.67 -9.49 -13.69
CA ARG A 79 6.28 -10.17 -12.56
C ARG A 79 7.78 -9.86 -12.44
N ALA A 80 8.52 -10.03 -13.53
CA ALA A 80 9.96 -9.80 -13.55
C ALA A 80 10.35 -8.33 -13.30
N LEU A 81 9.45 -7.39 -13.59
CA LEU A 81 9.65 -5.95 -13.30
C LEU A 81 9.33 -5.61 -11.84
N LEU A 82 8.22 -6.12 -11.29
CA LEU A 82 7.84 -5.92 -9.88
C LEU A 82 8.86 -6.55 -8.91
N GLU A 83 9.58 -7.59 -9.33
CA GLU A 83 10.70 -8.17 -8.56
C GLU A 83 11.94 -7.24 -8.49
N LYS A 84 12.01 -6.19 -9.32
CA LYS A 84 13.17 -5.30 -9.44
C LYS A 84 12.89 -3.86 -8.98
N VAL A 85 11.62 -3.49 -8.84
CA VAL A 85 11.18 -2.13 -8.56
C VAL A 85 10.11 -2.15 -7.49
N ASP A 86 10.24 -1.25 -6.53
CA ASP A 86 9.24 -1.01 -5.51
C ASP A 86 8.20 -0.01 -6.04
N MET A 87 6.96 -0.47 -6.25
CA MET A 87 5.85 0.37 -6.70
C MET A 87 4.65 0.18 -5.76
N LYS A 88 3.96 1.27 -5.37
CA LYS A 88 2.85 1.15 -4.42
C LYS A 88 1.64 0.51 -5.10
N PRO A 89 0.78 -0.23 -4.35
CA PRO A 89 -0.45 -0.77 -4.91
C PRO A 89 -1.35 0.27 -5.58
N ALA A 90 -1.37 1.51 -5.06
CA ALA A 90 -2.12 2.62 -5.66
C ALA A 90 -1.57 3.02 -7.03
N ASP A 91 -0.25 3.13 -7.19
CA ASP A 91 0.40 3.47 -8.46
C ASP A 91 0.17 2.36 -9.50
N VAL A 92 0.19 1.09 -9.06
CA VAL A 92 -0.18 -0.05 -9.93
C VAL A 92 -1.63 0.04 -10.36
N ALA A 93 -2.56 0.30 -9.43
CA ALA A 93 -3.98 0.44 -9.73
C ALA A 93 -4.23 1.60 -10.71
N GLU A 94 -3.57 2.74 -10.54
CA GLU A 94 -3.69 3.89 -11.44
C GLU A 94 -3.31 3.57 -12.89
N ASN A 95 -2.29 2.74 -13.10
CA ASN A 95 -1.91 2.31 -14.44
C ASN A 95 -2.86 1.25 -15.03
N LEU A 96 -3.55 0.48 -14.18
CA LEU A 96 -4.50 -0.55 -14.58
C LEU A 96 -5.93 -0.01 -14.80
N MET A 97 -6.26 1.16 -14.28
CA MET A 97 -7.57 1.77 -14.50
C MET A 97 -7.70 2.24 -15.96
N PRO A 98 -8.74 1.81 -16.69
CA PRO A 98 -9.06 2.34 -18.02
C PRO A 98 -9.28 3.85 -17.93
N LYS A 99 -8.66 4.62 -18.82
CA LYS A 99 -8.74 6.08 -18.86
C LYS A 99 -9.78 6.57 -19.87
N SER A 100 -10.11 5.74 -20.85
CA SER A 100 -11.23 5.93 -21.76
C SER A 100 -12.05 4.65 -21.91
N ALA A 101 -13.21 4.75 -22.57
CA ALA A 101 -14.06 3.59 -22.85
C ALA A 101 -13.46 2.65 -23.91
N GLU A 102 -12.47 3.11 -24.67
CA GLU A 102 -11.77 2.31 -25.69
C GLU A 102 -10.54 1.60 -25.14
N ASP A 103 -10.07 1.93 -23.92
CA ASP A 103 -8.93 1.28 -23.31
C ASP A 103 -9.26 -0.17 -22.95
N ASP A 104 -8.62 -1.11 -23.65
CA ASP A 104 -8.68 -2.53 -23.35
C ASP A 104 -7.60 -2.96 -22.33
N ALA A 105 -7.61 -4.25 -21.98
CA ALA A 105 -6.65 -4.79 -21.05
C ALA A 105 -5.20 -4.69 -21.56
N ASP A 106 -4.97 -4.81 -22.87
CA ASP A 106 -3.66 -4.67 -23.48
C ASP A 106 -3.11 -3.25 -23.30
N ALA A 107 -3.93 -2.23 -23.55
CA ALA A 107 -3.58 -0.83 -23.34
C ALA A 107 -3.22 -0.55 -21.87
N CYS A 108 -4.04 -1.01 -20.93
CA CYS A 108 -3.83 -0.80 -19.49
C CYS A 108 -2.58 -1.53 -18.97
N LEU A 109 -2.38 -2.80 -19.35
CA LEU A 109 -1.18 -3.55 -18.99
C LEU A 109 0.08 -2.94 -19.63
N GLY A 110 -0.04 -2.41 -20.85
CA GLY A 110 1.02 -1.66 -21.53
C GLY A 110 1.40 -0.37 -20.78
N ASN A 111 0.42 0.35 -20.21
CA ASN A 111 0.68 1.50 -19.34
C ASN A 111 1.51 1.12 -18.12
N LEU A 112 1.10 0.05 -17.41
CA LEU A 112 1.82 -0.43 -16.23
C LEU A 112 3.25 -0.86 -16.56
N ILE A 113 3.47 -1.55 -17.68
CA ILE A 113 4.82 -1.96 -18.11
C ILE A 113 5.71 -0.74 -18.33
N ARG A 114 5.21 0.29 -19.03
CA ARG A 114 5.97 1.53 -19.25
C ARG A 114 6.34 2.21 -17.94
N ALA A 115 5.39 2.33 -17.01
CA ALA A 115 5.63 2.92 -15.69
C ALA A 115 6.70 2.14 -14.89
N LEU A 116 6.64 0.80 -14.92
CA LEU A 116 7.62 -0.05 -14.25
C LEU A 116 9.01 0.03 -14.89
N GLU A 117 9.11 0.13 -16.21
CA GLU A 117 10.38 0.31 -16.92
C GLU A 117 11.02 1.66 -16.58
N MET A 118 10.24 2.75 -16.55
CA MET A 118 10.71 4.07 -16.13
C MET A 118 11.24 4.06 -14.69
N ALA A 119 10.48 3.49 -13.76
CA ALA A 119 10.89 3.40 -12.36
C ALA A 119 12.16 2.52 -12.18
N LYS A 120 12.35 1.50 -13.02
CA LYS A 120 13.58 0.70 -13.05
C LYS A 120 14.79 1.53 -13.51
N GLU A 121 14.64 2.35 -14.54
CA GLU A 121 15.72 3.22 -15.04
C GLU A 121 16.12 4.28 -14.01
N GLU A 122 15.15 4.88 -13.31
CA GLU A 122 15.42 5.85 -12.25
C GLU A 122 16.22 5.24 -11.11
N ARG A 123 15.89 4.00 -10.71
CA ARG A 123 16.63 3.27 -9.68
C ARG A 123 18.09 2.97 -10.06
N TRP A 124 18.43 2.91 -11.35
CA TRP A 124 19.80 2.67 -11.82
C TRP A 124 20.60 3.95 -12.07
N LYS A 125 19.95 5.12 -12.06
CA LYS A 125 20.62 6.42 -12.21
C LYS A 125 21.03 7.05 -10.87
N GLY A 126 20.49 6.57 -9.74
CA GLY A 126 20.86 6.97 -8.38
C GLY A 126 21.78 5.97 -7.71
#